data_AF-A0A930R586-F1
#
_entry.id   AF-A0A930R586-F1
#
_cell.length_a   1.000
_cell.length_b   1.000
_cell.length_c   1.000
_cell.angle_alpha   90.00
_cell.angle_beta   90.00
_cell.angle_gamma   90.00
#
_symmetry.space_group_name_H-M   'P 1'
#
loop_
_entity.id
_entity.type
_entity.pdbx_description
1 polymer ?
#
loop_
_entity_poly.entity_id
_entity_poly.type
_entity_poly.pdbx_seq_one_letter_code
_entity_poly.pdbx_strand_id
1 'polypeptide(L)'
;MHANGDVPLLTPKQTKEVNHRIAAHGGVHDLVRAPKVLPGEEVRRRIHAAAQDLMGEMPALYDGELPLSAAAWAEAHENCAEDAVPARAAVGCAIAIRRTDVRLLPTADGWYETPGDTRYDMVQGTVLDPGEAVRILHRSRDGAFLFIETRDYDGWANAADLIQVERFSWLSFAAPEHFVTVMADGLQLPAGGRELHYQLGAKIPAKASSDPAVCRVLLPLGNVGGRFMVGQMDVRVKGAPLHSVLSEGRLPLTHNNLIRLAFAPLGTEYG
;
A
#
# COMPACT_ATOMS: atom_id res chain seq x y z
N MET A 1 -14.99 -7.54 -26.55
CA MET A 1 -15.89 -7.11 -25.46
C MET A 1 -17.30 -7.59 -25.77
N HIS A 2 -18.12 -7.84 -24.74
CA HIS A 2 -19.50 -8.33 -24.90
C HIS A 2 -20.50 -7.18 -25.02
N ALA A 3 -21.53 -7.34 -25.87
CA ALA A 3 -22.54 -6.31 -26.14
C ALA A 3 -23.36 -5.88 -24.90
N ASN A 4 -23.64 -6.82 -23.97
CA ASN A 4 -24.29 -6.54 -22.68
C ASN A 4 -23.29 -6.50 -21.52
N GLY A 5 -21.99 -6.41 -21.83
CA GLY A 5 -20.93 -6.58 -20.84
C GLY A 5 -20.77 -5.41 -19.87
N ASP A 6 -21.43 -4.28 -20.11
CA ASP A 6 -21.41 -3.09 -19.23
C ASP A 6 -22.57 -3.07 -18.21
N VAL A 7 -23.45 -4.07 -18.23
CA VAL A 7 -24.50 -4.22 -17.20
C VAL A 7 -23.85 -4.61 -15.88
N PRO A 8 -24.13 -3.92 -14.75
CA PRO A 8 -23.62 -4.31 -13.44
C PRO A 8 -24.01 -5.75 -13.08
N LEU A 9 -23.03 -6.55 -12.69
CA LEU A 9 -23.22 -7.93 -12.23
C LEU A 9 -23.88 -8.00 -10.85
N LEU A 10 -23.72 -6.94 -10.05
CA LEU A 10 -24.32 -6.79 -8.74
C LEU A 10 -25.04 -5.45 -8.64
N THR A 11 -26.19 -5.46 -7.97
CA THR A 11 -26.87 -4.23 -7.54
C THR A 11 -26.06 -3.53 -6.44
N PRO A 12 -26.28 -2.22 -6.20
CA PRO A 12 -25.61 -1.50 -5.12
C PRO A 12 -25.79 -2.13 -3.73
N LYS A 13 -26.95 -2.77 -3.46
CA LYS A 13 -27.21 -3.49 -2.22
C LYS A 13 -26.34 -4.74 -2.12
N GLN A 14 -26.28 -5.55 -3.18
CA GLN A 14 -25.45 -6.76 -3.22
C GLN A 14 -23.96 -6.42 -3.14
N THR A 15 -23.50 -5.34 -3.80
CA THR A 15 -22.11 -4.87 -3.68
C THR A 15 -21.76 -4.53 -2.23
N LYS A 16 -22.63 -3.82 -1.52
CA LYS A 16 -22.41 -3.51 -0.09
C LYS A 16 -22.33 -4.77 0.77
N GLU A 17 -23.19 -5.75 0.50
CA GLU A 17 -23.21 -7.02 1.24
C GLU A 17 -21.97 -7.88 0.96
N VAL A 18 -21.49 -7.94 -0.29
CA VAL A 18 -20.21 -8.58 -0.64
C VAL A 18 -19.05 -7.89 0.07
N ASN A 19 -18.96 -6.56 -0.01
CA ASN A 19 -17.88 -5.81 0.65
C ASN A 19 -17.89 -6.02 2.18
N HIS A 20 -19.08 -6.05 2.79
CA HIS A 20 -19.20 -6.34 4.22
C HIS A 20 -18.73 -7.76 4.56
N ARG A 21 -19.08 -8.76 3.76
CA ARG A 21 -18.60 -10.13 3.96
C ARG A 21 -17.08 -10.23 3.84
N ILE A 22 -16.46 -9.58 2.85
CA ILE A 22 -14.99 -9.56 2.70
C ILE A 22 -14.34 -8.97 3.96
N ALA A 23 -14.85 -7.83 4.44
CA ALA A 23 -14.35 -7.20 5.66
C ALA A 23 -14.54 -8.07 6.92
N ALA A 24 -15.70 -8.74 7.05
CA ALA A 24 -16.00 -9.60 8.19
C ALA A 24 -15.10 -10.84 8.30
N HIS A 25 -14.54 -11.32 7.17
CA HIS A 25 -13.58 -12.43 7.15
C HIS A 25 -12.12 -11.97 7.31
N GLY A 26 -11.90 -10.69 7.66
CA GLY A 26 -10.55 -10.14 7.82
C GLY A 26 -9.81 -9.89 6.51
N GLY A 27 -10.50 -9.97 5.36
CA GLY A 27 -9.88 -9.71 4.06
C GLY A 27 -9.61 -8.23 3.80
N VAL A 28 -10.31 -7.32 4.51
CA VAL A 28 -10.00 -5.88 4.52
C VAL A 28 -10.32 -5.24 5.88
N HIS A 29 -9.48 -4.29 6.30
CA HIS A 29 -9.60 -3.49 7.52
C HIS A 29 -10.17 -2.10 7.23
N ASP A 30 -11.16 -1.68 8.03
CA ASP A 30 -11.61 -0.28 8.05
C ASP A 30 -10.67 0.55 8.93
N LEU A 31 -9.61 1.06 8.32
CA LEU A 31 -8.60 1.89 8.99
C LEU A 31 -9.20 3.13 9.66
N VAL A 32 -10.27 3.69 9.09
CA VAL A 32 -10.87 4.93 9.59
C VAL A 32 -11.60 4.67 10.90
N ARG A 33 -12.32 3.55 11.00
CA ARG A 33 -13.08 3.18 12.20
C ARG A 33 -12.26 2.41 13.23
N ALA A 34 -11.07 1.97 12.89
CA ALA A 34 -10.24 1.17 13.78
C ALA A 34 -9.80 1.94 15.05
N PRO A 35 -9.55 1.23 16.17
CA PRO A 35 -9.26 1.87 17.47
C PRO A 35 -7.96 2.68 17.48
N LYS A 36 -7.95 3.88 18.05
CA LYS A 36 -6.72 4.72 18.13
C LYS A 36 -5.67 4.19 19.11
N VAL A 37 -6.03 3.21 19.95
CA VAL A 37 -5.16 2.57 20.92
C VAL A 37 -5.40 1.08 20.85
N LEU A 38 -4.33 0.30 20.76
CA LEU A 38 -4.40 -1.17 20.76
C LEU A 38 -3.75 -1.74 22.03
N PRO A 39 -4.21 -2.89 22.53
CA PRO A 39 -3.45 -3.67 23.51
C PRO A 39 -2.08 -4.03 22.94
N GLY A 40 -1.03 -3.99 23.77
CA GLY A 40 0.32 -4.36 23.33
C GLY A 40 0.44 -5.81 22.87
N GLU A 41 -0.33 -6.71 23.49
CA GLU A 41 -0.44 -8.11 23.08
C GLU A 41 -0.93 -8.26 21.63
N GLU A 42 -1.93 -7.46 21.24
CA GLU A 42 -2.44 -7.44 19.87
C GLU A 42 -1.37 -7.01 18.88
N VAL A 43 -0.58 -5.98 19.21
CA VAL A 43 0.51 -5.50 18.35
C VAL A 43 1.59 -6.56 18.19
N ARG A 44 2.02 -7.22 19.28
CA ARG A 44 3.00 -8.33 19.19
C ARG A 44 2.50 -9.49 18.34
N ARG A 45 1.25 -9.90 18.53
CA ARG A 45 0.63 -10.96 17.73
C ARG A 45 0.65 -10.62 16.23
N ARG A 46 0.40 -9.36 15.88
CA ARG A 46 0.44 -8.90 14.49
C ARG A 46 1.84 -8.86 13.91
N ILE A 47 2.84 -8.40 14.69
CA ILE A 47 4.26 -8.46 14.29
C ILE A 47 4.65 -9.91 13.96
N HIS A 48 4.33 -10.85 14.87
CA HIS A 48 4.60 -12.26 14.65
C HIS A 48 3.84 -12.82 13.43
N ALA A 49 2.57 -12.46 13.24
CA ALA A 49 1.79 -12.93 12.09
C ALA A 49 2.33 -12.38 10.76
N ALA A 50 2.80 -11.14 10.73
CA ALA A 50 3.32 -10.48 9.54
C ALA A 50 4.63 -11.11 9.03
N ALA A 51 5.43 -11.73 9.89
CA ALA A 51 6.64 -12.43 9.49
C ALA A 51 6.38 -13.76 8.75
N GLN A 52 5.15 -14.29 8.79
CA GLN A 52 4.72 -15.47 8.03
C GLN A 52 5.69 -16.67 8.19
N ASP A 53 6.19 -17.21 7.08
CA ASP A 53 7.12 -18.34 7.03
C ASP A 53 8.53 -18.00 7.54
N LEU A 54 8.81 -16.71 7.78
CA LEU A 54 10.04 -16.24 8.44
C LEU A 54 9.89 -16.18 9.97
N MET A 55 8.90 -16.86 10.54
CA MET A 55 8.83 -17.11 11.98
C MET A 55 9.41 -18.47 12.34
N GLY A 56 10.31 -18.50 13.33
CA GLY A 56 10.81 -19.73 13.95
C GLY A 56 12.23 -20.08 13.54
N GLU A 57 12.42 -21.28 13.00
CA GLU A 57 13.75 -21.77 12.60
C GLU A 57 14.27 -21.01 11.37
N MET A 58 15.56 -20.67 11.38
CA MET A 58 16.18 -19.96 10.28
C MET A 58 16.10 -20.79 8.99
N PRO A 59 15.47 -20.27 7.92
CA PRO A 59 15.35 -20.99 6.66
C PRO A 59 16.67 -21.04 5.91
N ALA A 60 16.79 -21.98 4.96
CA ALA A 60 17.92 -22.09 4.06
C ALA A 60 17.80 -21.07 2.90
N LEU A 61 18.00 -19.78 3.23
CA LEU A 61 18.02 -18.68 2.27
C LEU A 61 19.44 -18.16 2.05
N TYR A 62 19.57 -17.25 1.08
CA TYR A 62 20.81 -16.61 0.68
C TYR A 62 20.68 -15.09 0.77
N ASP A 63 21.77 -14.44 1.20
CA ASP A 63 21.99 -13.00 1.11
C ASP A 63 23.08 -12.77 0.05
N GLY A 64 22.65 -12.37 -1.14
CA GLY A 64 23.47 -12.38 -2.34
C GLY A 64 24.01 -13.79 -2.66
N GLU A 65 25.33 -13.93 -2.79
CA GLU A 65 25.99 -15.20 -3.10
C GLU A 65 26.19 -16.10 -1.87
N LEU A 66 25.98 -15.58 -0.66
CA LEU A 66 26.31 -16.28 0.58
C LEU A 66 25.04 -16.81 1.26
N PRO A 67 25.10 -17.97 1.95
CA PRO A 67 24.00 -18.39 2.80
C PRO A 67 23.67 -17.32 3.85
N LEU A 68 22.37 -17.15 4.13
CA LEU A 68 21.89 -16.25 5.18
C LEU A 68 22.58 -16.59 6.50
N SER A 69 23.25 -15.60 7.07
CA SER A 69 23.97 -15.79 8.33
C SER A 69 23.02 -15.78 9.52
N ALA A 70 23.33 -16.58 10.55
CA ALA A 70 22.60 -16.56 11.81
C ALA A 70 22.62 -15.18 12.48
N ALA A 71 23.64 -14.37 12.23
CA ALA A 71 23.74 -13.00 12.74
C ALA A 71 22.72 -12.07 12.06
N ALA A 72 22.63 -12.08 10.72
CA ALA A 72 21.66 -11.28 9.98
C ALA A 72 20.21 -11.70 10.30
N TRP A 73 19.97 -13.01 10.41
CA TRP A 73 18.68 -13.54 10.86
C TRP A 73 18.30 -13.04 12.26
N ALA A 74 19.19 -13.20 13.24
CA ALA A 74 18.96 -12.74 14.61
C ALA A 74 18.77 -11.22 14.67
N GLU A 75 19.56 -10.45 13.92
CA GLU A 75 19.45 -9.00 13.87
C GLU A 75 18.09 -8.54 13.36
N ALA A 76 17.57 -9.14 12.28
CA ALA A 76 16.24 -8.79 11.75
C ALA A 76 15.12 -9.03 12.77
N HIS A 77 15.17 -10.16 13.49
CA HIS A 77 14.19 -10.47 14.54
C HIS A 77 14.32 -9.58 15.78
N GLU A 78 15.54 -9.32 16.24
CA GLU A 78 15.77 -8.39 17.34
C GLU A 78 15.34 -6.96 16.96
N ASN A 79 15.47 -6.59 15.68
CA ASN A 79 15.06 -5.29 15.17
C ASN A 79 13.53 -5.09 15.17
N CYS A 80 12.73 -6.17 15.26
CA CYS A 80 11.29 -6.06 15.52
C CYS A 80 10.96 -5.39 16.86
N ALA A 81 11.88 -5.42 17.84
CA ALA A 81 11.74 -4.78 19.14
C ALA A 81 10.43 -5.11 19.87
N GLU A 82 10.00 -6.37 19.86
CA GLU A 82 8.71 -6.80 20.43
C GLU A 82 8.60 -6.52 21.94
N ASP A 83 9.72 -6.60 22.66
CA ASP A 83 9.79 -6.28 24.09
C ASP A 83 9.52 -4.81 24.39
N ALA A 84 9.79 -3.91 23.42
CA ALA A 84 9.55 -2.49 23.54
C ALA A 84 8.07 -2.09 23.29
N VAL A 85 7.21 -3.03 22.88
CA VAL A 85 5.80 -2.77 22.65
C VAL A 85 5.11 -2.42 23.99
N PRO A 86 4.54 -1.21 24.16
CA PRO A 86 3.90 -0.82 25.41
C PRO A 86 2.62 -1.63 25.65
N ALA A 87 2.19 -1.76 26.91
CA ALA A 87 0.95 -2.45 27.26
C ALA A 87 -0.29 -1.88 26.53
N ARG A 88 -0.26 -0.58 26.20
CA ARG A 88 -1.23 0.09 25.33
C ARG A 88 -0.49 0.92 24.29
N ALA A 89 -0.54 0.51 23.03
CA ALA A 89 0.10 1.19 21.92
C ALA A 89 -0.82 2.28 21.35
N ALA A 90 -0.35 3.53 21.35
CA ALA A 90 -1.02 4.60 20.64
C ALA A 90 -0.74 4.46 19.15
N VAL A 91 -1.80 4.45 18.33
CA VAL A 91 -1.69 4.22 16.89
C VAL A 91 -1.52 5.54 16.15
N GLY A 92 -0.41 5.65 15.43
CA GLY A 92 -0.10 6.80 14.57
C GLY A 92 -0.80 6.72 13.21
N CYS A 93 -0.71 7.80 12.46
CA CYS A 93 -1.23 7.90 11.10
C CYS A 93 -0.10 8.37 10.18
N ALA A 94 0.07 7.71 9.04
CA ALA A 94 1.06 8.11 8.05
C ALA A 94 0.54 7.94 6.61
N ILE A 95 1.23 8.60 5.68
CA ILE A 95 0.96 8.51 4.25
C ILE A 95 2.26 8.11 3.55
N ALA A 96 2.21 7.14 2.65
CA ALA A 96 3.32 6.81 1.77
C ALA A 96 3.55 7.97 0.80
N ILE A 97 4.77 8.51 0.74
CA ILE A 97 5.05 9.63 -0.16
C ILE A 97 5.46 9.13 -1.55
N ARG A 98 6.03 7.93 -1.62
CA ARG A 98 6.51 7.25 -2.83
C ARG A 98 6.06 5.79 -2.80
N ARG A 99 6.42 4.99 -3.82
CA ARG A 99 6.29 3.54 -3.70
C ARG A 99 7.14 3.04 -2.53
N THR A 100 6.55 2.19 -1.70
CA THR A 100 7.17 1.75 -0.44
C THR A 100 6.94 0.28 -0.24
N ASP A 101 8.02 -0.46 -0.11
CA ASP A 101 7.98 -1.87 0.24
C ASP A 101 7.44 -2.06 1.65
N VAL A 102 6.57 -3.05 1.78
CA VAL A 102 6.06 -3.56 3.06
C VAL A 102 6.63 -4.96 3.22
N ARG A 103 7.53 -5.10 4.17
CA ARG A 103 8.40 -6.25 4.36
C ARG A 103 7.94 -7.11 5.53
N LEU A 104 8.24 -8.40 5.48
CA LEU A 104 7.89 -9.37 6.53
C LEU A 104 8.73 -9.15 7.81
N LEU A 105 9.99 -8.72 7.64
CA LEU A 105 10.91 -8.36 8.72
C LEU A 105 11.54 -6.98 8.47
N PRO A 106 11.93 -6.23 9.52
CA PRO A 106 12.50 -4.89 9.39
C PRO A 106 13.99 -4.93 9.03
N THR A 107 14.28 -5.36 7.80
CA THR A 107 15.61 -5.33 7.19
C THR A 107 15.55 -4.69 5.80
N ALA A 108 16.64 -4.01 5.40
CA ALA A 108 16.80 -3.48 4.05
C ALA A 108 17.31 -4.53 3.06
N ASP A 109 17.86 -5.63 3.57
CA ASP A 109 18.44 -6.69 2.75
C ASP A 109 17.35 -7.61 2.22
N GLY A 110 17.54 -8.11 1.00
CA GLY A 110 16.70 -9.14 0.40
C GLY A 110 17.26 -10.52 0.67
N TRP A 111 16.39 -11.50 0.91
CA TRP A 111 16.79 -12.90 1.13
C TRP A 111 16.15 -13.80 0.08
N TYR A 112 16.93 -14.73 -0.46
CA TYR A 112 16.54 -15.44 -1.69
C TYR A 112 16.70 -16.95 -1.54
N GLU A 113 15.93 -17.72 -2.31
CA GLU A 113 16.01 -19.19 -2.30
C GLU A 113 17.28 -19.72 -2.99
N THR A 114 17.90 -18.95 -3.89
CA THR A 114 19.10 -19.36 -4.62
C THR A 114 20.23 -18.32 -4.53
N PRO A 115 21.51 -18.75 -4.52
CA PRO A 115 22.65 -17.83 -4.50
C PRO A 115 22.64 -16.90 -5.71
N GLY A 116 22.87 -15.61 -5.47
CA GLY A 116 22.97 -14.57 -6.51
C GLY A 116 21.63 -14.15 -7.11
N ASP A 117 20.50 -14.70 -6.66
CA ASP A 117 19.19 -14.21 -7.06
C ASP A 117 18.91 -12.83 -6.44
N THR A 118 18.14 -12.04 -7.19
CA THR A 118 17.73 -10.67 -6.84
C THR A 118 16.26 -10.40 -7.18
N ARG A 119 15.53 -11.41 -7.70
CA ARG A 119 14.17 -11.24 -8.22
C ARG A 119 13.08 -11.61 -7.23
N TYR A 120 13.29 -12.68 -6.46
CA TYR A 120 12.28 -13.19 -5.52
C TYR A 120 12.74 -13.01 -4.08
N ASP A 121 12.68 -11.77 -3.61
CA ASP A 121 12.98 -11.44 -2.23
C ASP A 121 11.92 -12.02 -1.29
N MET A 122 12.30 -13.02 -0.52
CA MET A 122 11.43 -13.74 0.42
C MET A 122 10.99 -12.89 1.60
N VAL A 123 11.61 -11.72 1.82
CA VAL A 123 11.21 -10.76 2.86
C VAL A 123 10.21 -9.73 2.30
N GLN A 124 10.02 -9.68 0.98
CA GLN A 124 9.09 -8.77 0.34
C GLN A 124 7.65 -9.27 0.52
N GLY A 125 6.80 -8.45 1.14
CA GLY A 125 5.40 -8.78 1.38
C GLY A 125 4.44 -8.16 0.35
N THR A 126 4.43 -6.84 0.28
CA THR A 126 3.62 -6.06 -0.67
C THR A 126 4.22 -4.67 -0.88
N VAL A 127 3.57 -3.83 -1.70
CA VAL A 127 4.02 -2.46 -1.95
C VAL A 127 2.87 -1.49 -1.78
N LEU A 128 3.13 -0.35 -1.15
CA LEU A 128 2.24 0.79 -1.11
C LEU A 128 2.43 1.67 -2.34
N ASP A 129 1.34 2.11 -2.94
CA ASP A 129 1.37 3.22 -3.89
C ASP A 129 1.55 4.57 -3.16
N PRO A 130 2.10 5.60 -3.85
CA PRO A 130 2.14 6.95 -3.31
C PRO A 130 0.74 7.40 -2.88
N GLY A 131 0.63 7.94 -1.67
CA GLY A 131 -0.63 8.46 -1.14
C GLY A 131 -1.43 7.41 -0.38
N GLU A 132 -1.00 6.16 -0.34
CA GLU A 132 -1.63 5.18 0.54
C GLU A 132 -1.47 5.58 2.01
N ALA A 133 -2.60 5.61 2.70
CA ALA A 133 -2.71 6.04 4.08
C ALA A 133 -2.69 4.81 4.98
N VAL A 134 -1.75 4.77 5.91
CA VAL A 134 -1.47 3.63 6.78
C VAL A 134 -1.55 4.03 8.26
N ARG A 135 -1.72 3.04 9.13
CA ARG A 135 -1.69 3.22 10.59
C ARG A 135 -0.36 2.71 11.12
N ILE A 136 0.32 3.49 11.96
CA ILE A 136 1.60 3.10 12.57
C ILE A 136 1.32 2.44 13.91
N LEU A 137 1.71 1.18 14.07
CA LEU A 137 1.45 0.40 15.27
C LEU A 137 2.68 0.27 16.17
N HIS A 138 3.87 0.18 15.57
CA HIS A 138 5.14 0.00 16.28
C HIS A 138 6.32 0.55 15.47
N ARG A 139 7.51 0.62 16.08
CA ARG A 139 8.76 1.06 15.46
C ARG A 139 9.87 0.03 15.73
N SER A 140 10.73 -0.19 14.75
CA SER A 140 11.88 -1.09 14.89
C SER A 140 12.90 -0.56 15.91
N ARG A 141 13.80 -1.42 16.38
CA ARG A 141 14.85 -1.08 17.36
C ARG A 141 15.74 0.06 16.89
N ASP A 142 16.16 0.02 15.62
CA ASP A 142 16.98 1.05 14.98
C ASP A 142 16.20 2.31 14.57
N GLY A 143 14.87 2.26 14.61
CA GLY A 143 13.97 3.32 14.17
C GLY A 143 13.87 3.51 12.66
N ALA A 144 14.54 2.69 11.84
CA ALA A 144 14.52 2.77 10.38
C ALA A 144 13.22 2.25 9.77
N PHE A 145 12.49 1.38 10.48
CA PHE A 145 11.24 0.80 10.03
C PHE A 145 10.07 1.14 10.96
N LEU A 146 8.89 1.22 10.37
CA LEU A 146 7.61 1.33 11.05
C LEU A 146 6.82 0.05 10.78
N PHE A 147 6.32 -0.58 11.84
CA PHE A 147 5.32 -1.63 11.69
C PHE A 147 3.97 -0.96 11.44
N ILE A 148 3.39 -1.22 10.28
CA ILE A 148 2.20 -0.54 9.78
C ILE A 148 1.06 -1.51 9.54
N GLU A 149 -0.16 -0.98 9.59
CA GLU A 149 -1.38 -1.60 9.09
C GLU A 149 -1.88 -0.84 7.88
N THR A 150 -2.17 -1.58 6.82
CA THR A 150 -2.87 -1.15 5.60
C THR A 150 -4.28 -1.74 5.60
N ARG A 151 -5.05 -1.45 4.54
CA ARG A 151 -6.40 -2.00 4.41
C ARG A 151 -6.43 -3.52 4.30
N ASP A 152 -5.34 -4.18 3.93
CA ASP A 152 -5.31 -5.60 3.57
C ASP A 152 -3.98 -6.29 3.95
N TYR A 153 -3.08 -5.58 4.64
CA TYR A 153 -1.75 -6.08 4.96
C TYR A 153 -1.18 -5.45 6.23
N ASP A 154 -0.32 -6.20 6.92
CA ASP A 154 0.53 -5.73 8.02
C ASP A 154 1.99 -6.04 7.71
N GLY A 155 2.90 -5.12 8.03
CA GLY A 155 4.31 -5.36 7.83
C GLY A 155 5.18 -4.15 8.12
N TRP A 156 6.46 -4.26 7.75
CA TRP A 156 7.49 -3.27 8.04
C TRP A 156 7.76 -2.40 6.82
N ALA A 157 7.55 -1.10 6.97
CA ALA A 157 7.83 -0.12 5.93
C ALA A 157 8.96 0.82 6.35
N ASN A 158 9.80 1.23 5.39
CA ASN A 158 10.86 2.18 5.66
C ASN A 158 10.28 3.52 6.16
N ALA A 159 10.73 3.97 7.32
CA ALA A 159 10.25 5.19 7.95
C ALA A 159 10.50 6.44 7.10
N ALA A 160 11.53 6.44 6.24
CA ALA A 160 11.86 7.55 5.34
C ALA A 160 10.91 7.68 4.14
N ASP A 161 10.07 6.68 3.91
CA ASP A 161 9.09 6.69 2.81
C ASP A 161 7.68 7.03 3.28
N LEU A 162 7.50 7.11 4.59
CA LEU A 162 6.25 7.45 5.25
C LEU A 162 6.36 8.83 5.89
N ILE A 163 5.33 9.65 5.74
CA ILE A 163 5.19 10.89 6.50
C ILE A 163 4.11 10.73 7.55
N GLN A 164 4.50 10.82 8.82
CA GLN A 164 3.55 10.83 9.92
C GLN A 164 2.76 12.15 9.90
N VAL A 165 1.45 12.03 10.00
CA VAL A 165 0.50 13.16 9.86
C VAL A 165 -0.59 13.10 10.93
N GLU A 166 -1.20 14.25 11.18
CA GLU A 166 -2.42 14.29 11.99
C GLU A 166 -3.59 13.61 11.28
N ARG A 167 -4.55 13.14 12.07
CA ARG A 167 -5.71 12.38 11.56
C ARG A 167 -6.49 13.15 10.49
N PHE A 168 -6.61 14.46 10.58
CA PHE A 168 -7.32 15.27 9.58
C PHE A 168 -6.66 15.17 8.20
N SER A 169 -5.34 15.38 8.14
CA SER A 169 -4.56 15.23 6.91
C SER A 169 -4.50 13.78 6.42
N TRP A 170 -4.47 12.81 7.35
CA TRP A 170 -4.54 11.40 7.00
C TRP A 170 -5.86 11.02 6.33
N LEU A 171 -7.00 11.55 6.82
CA LEU A 171 -8.33 11.26 6.27
C LEU A 171 -8.49 11.72 4.81
N SER A 172 -7.80 12.78 4.39
CA SER A 172 -7.85 13.24 3.00
C SER A 172 -7.24 12.24 2.01
N PHE A 173 -6.47 11.27 2.48
CA PHE A 173 -5.92 10.16 1.69
C PHE A 173 -6.56 8.81 2.03
N ALA A 174 -6.88 8.55 3.30
CA ALA A 174 -7.52 7.31 3.73
C ALA A 174 -8.95 7.19 3.18
N ALA A 175 -9.73 8.26 3.26
CA ALA A 175 -11.12 8.30 2.84
C ALA A 175 -11.45 9.63 2.11
N PRO A 176 -10.82 9.89 0.95
CA PRO A 176 -11.12 11.07 0.16
C PRO A 176 -12.57 11.06 -0.32
N GLU A 177 -13.20 12.23 -0.32
CA GLU A 177 -14.55 12.42 -0.88
C GLU A 177 -14.57 12.17 -2.39
N HIS A 178 -13.53 12.66 -3.08
CA HIS A 178 -13.32 12.44 -4.51
C HIS A 178 -11.96 11.80 -4.74
N PHE A 179 -11.93 10.77 -5.57
CA PHE A 179 -10.69 10.09 -5.96
C PHE A 179 -10.84 9.50 -7.36
N VAL A 180 -9.71 9.16 -7.95
CA VAL A 180 -9.63 8.36 -9.17
C VAL A 180 -8.91 7.04 -8.89
N THR A 181 -9.24 6.04 -9.70
CA THR A 181 -8.60 4.74 -9.72
C THR A 181 -7.82 4.57 -11.02
N VAL A 182 -6.55 4.17 -10.89
CA VAL A 182 -5.69 3.85 -12.03
C VAL A 182 -6.17 2.55 -12.69
N MET A 183 -6.32 2.58 -14.01
CA MET A 183 -6.77 1.46 -14.85
C MET A 183 -5.74 0.98 -15.85
N ALA A 184 -4.67 1.74 -16.05
CA ALA A 184 -3.48 1.28 -16.77
C ALA A 184 -2.65 0.35 -15.89
N ASP A 185 -1.77 -0.44 -16.49
CA ASP A 185 -0.76 -1.25 -15.82
C ASP A 185 0.17 -0.42 -14.91
N GLY A 186 0.48 0.80 -15.34
CA GLY A 186 1.17 1.80 -14.53
C GLY A 186 0.83 3.24 -14.94
N LEU A 187 0.96 4.16 -13.99
CA LEU A 187 0.85 5.59 -14.22
C LEU A 187 2.02 6.31 -13.55
N GLN A 188 2.79 7.04 -14.35
CA GLN A 188 3.92 7.84 -13.88
C GLN A 188 3.54 9.33 -13.90
N LEU A 189 3.68 9.98 -12.75
CA LEU A 189 3.30 11.38 -12.54
C LEU A 189 4.50 12.18 -11.99
N PRO A 190 4.97 13.23 -12.67
CA PRO A 190 6.02 14.09 -12.14
C PRO A 190 5.49 14.94 -10.98
N ALA A 191 6.17 14.93 -9.84
CA ALA A 191 5.76 15.64 -8.64
C ALA A 191 6.96 16.07 -7.80
N GLY A 192 7.12 17.37 -7.53
CA GLY A 192 8.14 17.87 -6.61
C GLY A 192 9.59 17.51 -6.99
N GLY A 193 9.91 17.43 -8.28
CA GLY A 193 11.26 17.08 -8.77
C GLY A 193 11.55 15.58 -8.83
N ARG A 194 10.56 14.73 -8.57
CA ARG A 194 10.66 13.27 -8.74
C ARG A 194 9.49 12.72 -9.55
N GLU A 195 9.54 11.43 -9.85
CA GLU A 195 8.45 10.70 -10.49
C GLU A 195 7.74 9.82 -9.47
N LEU A 196 6.41 9.89 -9.45
CA LEU A 196 5.54 9.03 -8.64
C LEU A 196 4.95 7.95 -9.54
N HIS A 197 5.12 6.69 -9.13
CA HIS A 197 4.64 5.53 -9.87
C HIS A 197 3.43 4.93 -9.15
N TYR A 198 2.34 4.75 -9.89
CA TYR A 198 1.09 4.17 -9.39
C TYR A 198 0.75 2.92 -10.20
N GLN A 199 0.36 1.84 -9.53
CA GLN A 199 -0.04 0.61 -10.20
C GLN A 199 -1.53 0.58 -10.57
N LEU A 200 -1.90 -0.39 -11.39
CA LEU A 200 -3.29 -0.77 -11.63
C LEU A 200 -4.06 -0.92 -10.31
N GLY A 201 -5.16 -0.19 -10.16
CA GLY A 201 -5.97 -0.20 -8.94
C GLY A 201 -5.59 0.85 -7.89
N ALA A 202 -4.48 1.58 -8.08
CA ALA A 202 -4.08 2.65 -7.18
C ALA A 202 -5.19 3.70 -7.01
N LYS A 203 -5.41 4.15 -5.77
CA LYS A 203 -6.42 5.15 -5.41
C LYS A 203 -5.75 6.50 -5.18
N ILE A 204 -5.98 7.46 -6.06
CA ILE A 204 -5.40 8.80 -5.96
C ILE A 204 -6.49 9.80 -5.57
N PRO A 205 -6.40 10.51 -4.43
CA PRO A 205 -7.35 11.57 -4.11
C PRO A 205 -7.39 12.61 -5.22
N ALA A 206 -8.57 13.15 -5.49
CA ALA A 206 -8.80 14.05 -6.61
C ALA A 206 -9.74 15.19 -6.22
N LYS A 207 -9.84 16.17 -7.10
CA LYS A 207 -10.89 17.20 -7.06
C LYS A 207 -11.73 17.09 -8.32
N ALA A 208 -13.02 17.37 -8.19
CA ALA A 208 -13.90 17.47 -9.34
C ALA A 208 -13.34 18.50 -10.35
N SER A 209 -13.38 18.14 -11.62
CA SER A 209 -13.03 19.00 -12.74
C SER A 209 -14.30 19.27 -13.56
N SER A 210 -14.46 20.49 -14.05
CA SER A 210 -15.52 20.81 -15.01
C SER A 210 -15.19 20.34 -16.43
N ASP A 211 -13.90 20.08 -16.71
CA ASP A 211 -13.43 19.57 -17.99
C ASP A 211 -13.29 18.03 -17.92
N PRO A 212 -14.09 17.26 -18.69
CA PRO A 212 -14.05 15.80 -18.67
C PRO A 212 -12.75 15.21 -19.24
N ALA A 213 -11.91 16.02 -19.91
CA ALA A 213 -10.59 15.60 -20.40
C ALA A 213 -9.48 15.81 -19.36
N VAL A 214 -9.79 16.38 -18.18
CA VAL A 214 -8.82 16.71 -17.14
C VAL A 214 -9.23 16.09 -15.81
N CYS A 215 -8.30 15.35 -15.19
CA CYS A 215 -8.43 14.96 -13.79
C CYS A 215 -7.45 15.76 -12.94
N ARG A 216 -7.94 16.49 -11.92
CA ARG A 216 -7.09 17.16 -10.94
C ARG A 216 -6.80 16.22 -9.76
N VAL A 217 -5.61 15.64 -9.74
CA VAL A 217 -5.17 14.73 -8.66
C VAL A 217 -4.44 15.48 -7.55
N LEU A 218 -4.49 14.92 -6.34
CA LEU A 218 -3.77 15.38 -5.16
C LEU A 218 -2.60 14.43 -4.88
N LEU A 219 -1.38 14.98 -4.78
CA LEU A 219 -0.15 14.19 -4.70
C LEU A 219 0.55 14.41 -3.35
N PRO A 220 1.10 13.36 -2.71
CA PRO A 220 1.85 13.50 -1.47
C PRO A 220 3.27 14.00 -1.76
N LEU A 221 3.51 15.31 -1.62
CA LEU A 221 4.82 15.92 -1.88
C LEU A 221 5.80 15.77 -0.71
N GLY A 222 5.39 15.10 0.38
CA GLY A 222 6.22 14.86 1.56
C GLY A 222 6.25 16.05 2.52
N ASN A 223 7.38 16.20 3.22
CA ASN A 223 7.55 17.22 4.25
C ASN A 223 8.32 18.43 3.71
N VAL A 224 7.66 19.59 3.62
CA VAL A 224 8.31 20.86 3.27
C VAL A 224 8.22 21.78 4.48
N GLY A 225 9.35 22.06 5.13
CA GLY A 225 9.41 22.97 6.28
C GLY A 225 8.70 22.45 7.54
N GLY A 226 8.69 21.14 7.77
CA GLY A 226 8.07 20.52 8.94
C GLY A 226 6.57 20.22 8.79
N ARG A 227 5.98 20.44 7.60
CA ARG A 227 4.56 20.21 7.32
C ARG A 227 4.39 19.27 6.13
N PHE A 228 3.41 18.38 6.24
CA PHE A 228 2.96 17.57 5.12
C PHE A 228 2.37 18.46 4.03
N MET A 229 2.91 18.33 2.82
CA MET A 229 2.51 19.11 1.66
C MET A 229 1.76 18.25 0.66
N VAL A 230 0.61 18.75 0.21
CA VAL A 230 -0.21 18.13 -0.82
C VAL A 230 -0.12 18.95 -2.10
N GLY A 231 0.44 18.36 -3.15
CA GLY A 231 0.50 18.93 -4.49
C GLY A 231 -0.82 18.75 -5.23
N GLN A 232 -1.05 19.58 -6.24
CA GLN A 232 -2.16 19.40 -7.18
C GLN A 232 -1.60 19.31 -8.59
N MET A 233 -2.13 18.39 -9.39
CA MET A 233 -1.73 18.25 -10.79
C MET A 233 -2.92 17.94 -11.67
N ASP A 234 -2.99 18.63 -12.81
CA ASP A 234 -3.96 18.35 -13.86
C ASP A 234 -3.39 17.27 -14.78
N VAL A 235 -4.01 16.10 -14.78
CA VAL A 235 -3.65 14.96 -15.62
C VAL A 235 -4.48 14.98 -16.90
N ARG A 236 -3.78 14.87 -18.04
CA ARG A 236 -4.36 14.70 -19.38
C ARG A 236 -3.70 13.50 -20.05
N VAL A 237 -4.49 12.70 -20.76
CA VAL A 237 -3.98 11.57 -21.55
C VAL A 237 -3.87 12.00 -23.01
N LYS A 238 -2.68 11.83 -23.60
CA LYS A 238 -2.43 12.20 -25.01
C LYS A 238 -2.83 11.04 -25.92
N GLY A 239 -3.69 11.31 -26.89
CA GLY A 239 -4.06 10.32 -27.93
C GLY A 239 -5.04 9.23 -27.48
N ALA A 240 -5.55 9.29 -26.25
CA ALA A 240 -6.59 8.42 -25.75
C ALA A 240 -7.49 9.17 -24.74
N PRO A 241 -8.74 8.72 -24.52
CA PRO A 241 -9.60 9.31 -23.50
C PRO A 241 -9.02 9.15 -22.09
N LEU A 242 -9.23 10.13 -21.20
CA LEU A 242 -8.79 10.06 -19.81
C LEU A 242 -9.25 8.78 -19.09
N HIS A 243 -10.49 8.36 -19.36
CA HIS A 243 -11.10 7.14 -18.84
C HIS A 243 -10.53 5.84 -19.39
N SER A 244 -9.46 5.88 -20.20
CA SER A 244 -8.67 4.67 -20.51
C SER A 244 -7.54 4.45 -19.50
N VAL A 245 -7.18 5.47 -18.70
CA VAL A 245 -6.07 5.42 -17.73
C VAL A 245 -6.57 5.66 -16.31
N LEU A 246 -7.54 6.55 -16.12
CA LEU A 246 -8.08 6.94 -14.81
C LEU A 246 -9.61 6.87 -14.81
N SER A 247 -10.19 6.17 -13.85
CA SER A 247 -11.63 6.16 -13.60
C SER A 247 -11.97 7.01 -12.39
N GLU A 248 -13.06 7.76 -12.44
CA GLU A 248 -13.58 8.42 -11.24
C GLU A 248 -14.19 7.40 -10.29
N GLY A 249 -13.74 7.45 -9.03
CA GLY A 249 -14.22 6.55 -7.99
C GLY A 249 -13.91 5.08 -8.27
N ARG A 250 -14.79 4.20 -7.76
CA ARG A 250 -14.68 2.75 -8.01
C ARG A 250 -15.40 2.38 -9.29
N LEU A 251 -14.77 1.52 -10.08
CA LEU A 251 -15.44 0.96 -11.26
C LEU A 251 -16.63 0.07 -10.87
N PRO A 252 -17.75 0.15 -11.60
CA PRO A 252 -18.82 -0.83 -11.49
C PRO A 252 -18.31 -2.23 -11.83
N LEU A 253 -18.77 -3.23 -11.07
CA LEU A 253 -18.46 -4.64 -11.34
C LEU A 253 -19.27 -5.11 -12.56
N THR A 254 -18.69 -4.99 -13.75
CA THR A 254 -19.28 -5.41 -15.03
C THR A 254 -18.37 -6.43 -15.70
N HIS A 255 -18.92 -7.24 -16.60
CA HIS A 255 -18.11 -8.23 -17.34
C HIS A 255 -17.02 -7.55 -18.19
N ASN A 256 -17.35 -6.45 -18.86
CA ASN A 256 -16.38 -5.71 -19.68
C ASN A 256 -15.30 -5.06 -18.82
N ASN A 257 -15.62 -4.52 -17.64
CA ASN A 257 -14.60 -3.98 -16.73
C ASN A 257 -13.68 -5.08 -16.22
N LEU A 258 -14.22 -6.25 -15.86
CA LEU A 258 -13.41 -7.41 -15.46
C LEU A 258 -12.42 -7.82 -16.56
N ILE A 259 -12.89 -8.00 -17.79
CA ILE A 259 -12.03 -8.38 -18.91
C ILE A 259 -11.00 -7.27 -19.21
N ARG A 260 -11.40 -6.00 -19.25
CA ARG A 260 -10.46 -4.90 -19.51
C ARG A 260 -9.33 -4.87 -18.48
N LEU A 261 -9.67 -4.92 -17.20
CA LEU A 261 -8.68 -4.82 -16.12
C LEU A 261 -7.82 -6.10 -16.01
N ALA A 262 -8.37 -7.28 -16.30
CA ALA A 262 -7.60 -8.53 -16.30
C ALA A 262 -6.52 -8.56 -17.39
N PHE A 263 -6.75 -7.89 -18.52
CA PHE A 263 -5.78 -7.79 -19.61
C PHE A 263 -4.94 -6.52 -19.58
N ALA A 264 -5.24 -5.55 -18.69
CA ALA A 264 -4.48 -4.31 -18.57
C ALA A 264 -2.99 -4.54 -18.27
N PRO A 265 -2.57 -5.43 -17.36
CA PRO A 265 -1.16 -5.70 -17.08
C PRO A 265 -0.57 -6.79 -17.97
N LEU A 266 -1.21 -7.17 -19.09
CA LEU A 266 -0.67 -8.23 -19.94
C LEU A 266 0.68 -7.80 -20.54
N GLY A 267 1.73 -8.56 -20.21
CA GLY A 267 3.09 -8.29 -20.66
C GLY A 267 3.96 -7.54 -19.64
N THR A 268 3.43 -7.18 -18.47
CA THR A 268 4.26 -6.71 -17.36
C THR A 268 5.08 -7.88 -16.80
N GLU A 269 6.29 -7.58 -16.32
CA GLU A 269 7.11 -8.57 -15.63
C GLU A 269 6.44 -9.02 -14.33
N TYR A 270 6.69 -10.26 -13.94
CA TYR A 270 6.23 -10.82 -12.66
C TYR A 270 7.19 -10.38 -11.56
N GLY A 271 6.64 -9.91 -10.43
CA GLY A 271 7.36 -9.47 -9.25
C GLY A 271 6.40 -9.07 -8.13
#